data_AF-A0A3G9J376-F1
#
_entry.id   AF-A0A3G9J376-F1
#
_cell.length_a   1.000
_cell.length_b   1.000
_cell.length_c   1.000
_cell.angle_alpha   90.00
_cell.angle_beta   90.00
_cell.angle_gamma   90.00
#
_symmetry.space_group_name_H-M   'P 1'
#
loop_
_entity.id
_entity.type
_entity.pdbx_description
1 polymer ?
#
loop_
_entity_poly.entity_id
_entity_poly.type
_entity_poly.pdbx_seq_one_letter_code
_entity_poly.pdbx_strand_id
1 'polypeptide(L)'
;MGTPAVILTKKEKYSPERLLADTIVAVFHADATLYFHNNKNYSEDGGFSYTTLNINNKSFAEKSDLSFIFYVHSINSSSVDFYYHEDLGLDTNLLLCQVGHIEDIYGVQELIFSFIYEYLRLNPDDYFWVADYDWVYSWEDMQKLKSLPYDPNWCYNDPKLIELT
;
A
#
# COMPACT_ATOMS: atom_id res chain seq x y z
N MET A 1 5.39 11.20 15.17
CA MET A 1 5.51 11.12 13.70
C MET A 1 5.06 9.73 13.34
N GLY A 2 4.09 9.57 12.43
CA GLY A 2 3.59 8.26 12.03
C GLY A 2 4.64 7.49 11.23
N THR A 3 4.44 6.19 11.04
CA THR A 3 5.28 5.36 10.15
C THR A 3 4.55 5.22 8.81
N PRO A 4 4.94 5.96 7.76
CA PRO A 4 4.21 5.93 6.50
C PRO A 4 4.56 4.67 5.71
N ALA A 5 3.67 4.29 4.81
CA ALA A 5 3.90 3.20 3.86
C ALA A 5 3.30 3.53 2.51
N VAL A 6 3.85 2.95 1.44
CA VAL A 6 3.47 3.25 0.06
C VAL A 6 3.44 2.00 -0.79
N ILE A 7 2.59 2.03 -1.81
CA ILE A 7 2.65 1.09 -2.93
C ILE A 7 3.56 1.67 -4.01
N LEU A 8 4.52 0.86 -4.46
CA LEU A 8 5.39 1.15 -5.59
C LEU A 8 4.93 0.35 -6.82
N THR A 9 4.72 1.04 -7.93
CA THR A 9 4.32 0.44 -9.22
C THR A 9 5.21 0.97 -10.34
N LYS A 10 5.27 0.25 -11.46
CA LYS A 10 5.88 0.77 -12.69
C LYS A 10 5.10 1.99 -13.20
N LYS A 11 5.80 3.08 -13.49
CA LYS A 11 5.23 4.36 -13.92
C LYS A 11 4.36 4.24 -15.17
N GLU A 12 4.77 3.40 -16.12
CA GLU A 12 4.02 3.14 -17.37
C GLU A 12 2.71 2.36 -17.16
N LYS A 13 2.59 1.60 -16.06
CA LYS A 13 1.40 0.80 -15.74
C LYS A 13 0.40 1.56 -14.87
N TYR A 14 0.83 2.69 -14.30
CA TYR A 14 0.06 3.41 -13.31
C TYR A 14 -1.05 4.28 -13.91
N SER A 15 -2.23 4.19 -13.31
CA SER A 15 -3.25 5.23 -13.39
C SER A 15 -4.02 5.27 -12.07
N PRO A 16 -4.50 6.45 -11.62
CA PRO A 16 -5.35 6.55 -10.44
C PRO A 16 -6.59 5.64 -10.51
N GLU A 17 -7.20 5.52 -11.68
CA GLU A 17 -8.38 4.69 -11.92
C GLU A 17 -8.08 3.21 -11.70
N ARG A 18 -6.93 2.73 -12.17
CA ARG A 18 -6.52 1.34 -11.96
C ARG A 18 -6.25 1.07 -10.49
N LEU A 19 -5.49 1.93 -9.81
CA LEU A 19 -5.22 1.75 -8.39
C LEU A 19 -6.52 1.79 -7.56
N LEU A 20 -7.46 2.68 -7.89
CA LEU A 20 -8.78 2.69 -7.25
C LEU A 20 -9.53 1.37 -7.45
N ALA A 21 -9.57 0.85 -8.68
CA ALA A 21 -10.24 -0.41 -8.99
C ALA A 21 -9.62 -1.59 -8.23
N ASP A 22 -8.29 -1.70 -8.28
CA ASP A 22 -7.54 -2.76 -7.62
C ASP A 22 -7.68 -2.67 -6.09
N THR A 23 -7.67 -1.47 -5.52
CA THR A 23 -7.93 -1.24 -4.10
C THR A 23 -9.33 -1.70 -3.69
N ILE A 24 -10.38 -1.40 -4.47
CA ILE A 24 -11.75 -1.84 -4.18
C ILE A 24 -11.82 -3.37 -4.15
N VAL A 25 -11.22 -4.04 -5.13
CA VAL A 25 -11.20 -5.51 -5.22
C VAL A 25 -10.38 -6.12 -4.08
N ALA A 26 -9.21 -5.54 -3.76
CA ALA A 26 -8.36 -5.99 -2.66
C ALA A 26 -9.07 -5.86 -1.31
N VAL A 27 -9.73 -4.73 -1.04
CA VAL A 27 -10.49 -4.52 0.21
C VAL A 27 -11.63 -5.52 0.34
N PHE A 28 -12.33 -5.82 -0.76
CA PHE A 28 -13.39 -6.85 -0.76
C PHE A 28 -12.84 -8.23 -0.39
N HIS A 29 -11.71 -8.63 -0.96
CA HIS A 29 -11.09 -9.94 -0.65
C HIS A 29 -10.43 -9.99 0.72
N ALA A 30 -9.95 -8.86 1.23
CA ALA A 30 -9.39 -8.74 2.58
C ALA A 30 -10.47 -8.77 3.68
N ASP A 31 -11.73 -8.99 3.32
CA ASP A 31 -12.87 -8.93 4.23
C ASP A 31 -12.96 -7.60 4.98
N ALA A 32 -12.49 -6.48 4.39
CA ALA A 32 -12.49 -5.16 5.01
C ALA A 32 -13.64 -4.27 4.51
N THR A 33 -13.89 -3.15 5.20
CA THR A 33 -14.90 -2.16 4.79
C THR A 33 -14.24 -0.94 4.15
N LEU A 34 -14.78 -0.51 3.02
CA LEU A 34 -14.31 0.66 2.28
C LEU A 34 -15.33 1.80 2.36
N TYR A 35 -14.90 2.99 2.78
CA TYR A 35 -15.64 4.23 2.58
C TYR A 35 -14.93 5.11 1.56
N PHE A 36 -15.53 5.24 0.39
CA PHE A 36 -15.06 6.11 -0.68
C PHE A 36 -16.12 7.15 -1.02
N HIS A 37 -15.84 8.41 -0.70
CA HIS A 37 -16.78 9.51 -0.92
C HIS A 37 -16.64 10.12 -2.33
N ASN A 38 -15.74 9.59 -3.16
CA ASN A 38 -15.41 10.13 -4.47
C ASN A 38 -15.08 11.64 -4.44
N ASN A 39 -14.45 12.09 -3.36
CA ASN A 39 -13.97 13.46 -3.24
C ASN A 39 -12.61 13.59 -3.93
N LYS A 40 -12.53 14.45 -4.95
CA LYS A 40 -11.30 14.69 -5.70
C LYS A 40 -10.68 16.00 -5.23
N ASN A 41 -9.40 15.94 -4.88
CA ASN A 41 -8.60 17.13 -4.65
C ASN A 41 -7.87 17.50 -5.93
N TYR A 42 -7.73 18.79 -6.16
CA TYR A 42 -7.14 19.35 -7.37
C TYR A 42 -5.92 20.20 -7.02
N SER A 43 -4.94 20.22 -7.92
CA SER A 43 -3.79 21.13 -7.86
C SER A 43 -4.18 22.56 -8.25
N GLU A 44 -3.27 23.51 -8.04
CA GLU A 44 -3.50 24.93 -8.36
C GLU A 44 -3.81 25.17 -9.85
N ASP A 45 -3.32 24.31 -10.73
CA ASP A 45 -3.59 24.32 -12.17
C ASP A 45 -4.93 23.66 -12.56
N GLY A 46 -5.70 23.17 -11.58
CA GLY A 46 -6.98 22.49 -11.79
C GLY A 46 -6.87 21.02 -12.18
N GLY A 47 -5.66 20.46 -12.26
CA GLY A 47 -5.45 19.03 -12.47
C GLY A 47 -5.90 18.19 -11.27
N PHE A 48 -6.31 16.94 -11.51
CA PHE A 48 -6.51 16.00 -10.40
C PHE A 48 -5.20 15.82 -9.64
N SER A 49 -5.24 15.91 -8.31
CA SER A 49 -4.08 15.78 -7.43
C SER A 49 -4.12 14.49 -6.63
N TYR A 50 -5.18 14.23 -5.87
CA TYR A 50 -5.37 12.96 -5.16
C TYR A 50 -6.82 12.75 -4.72
N THR A 51 -7.13 11.52 -4.32
CA THR A 51 -8.35 11.18 -3.57
C THR A 51 -8.00 10.27 -2.39
N THR A 52 -8.91 10.15 -1.44
CA THR A 52 -8.72 9.35 -0.23
C THR A 52 -9.81 8.31 -0.08
N LEU A 53 -9.41 7.16 0.46
CA LEU A 53 -10.29 6.06 0.84
C LEU A 53 -10.05 5.75 2.32
N ASN A 54 -11.12 5.50 3.07
CA ASN A 54 -11.00 4.98 4.44
C ASN A 54 -11.21 3.47 4.41
N ILE A 55 -10.19 2.71 4.78
CA ILE A 55 -10.23 1.25 4.89
C ILE A 55 -10.32 0.88 6.37
N ASN A 56 -11.30 0.08 6.72
CA ASN A 56 -11.66 -0.22 8.12
C ASN A 56 -11.75 -1.72 8.32
N ASN A 57 -11.44 -2.16 9.53
CA ASN A 57 -11.72 -3.53 9.93
C ASN A 57 -13.24 -3.79 9.93
N LYS A 58 -13.64 -5.03 9.69
CA LYS A 58 -15.02 -5.50 9.58
C LYS A 58 -15.68 -5.58 10.96
N SER A 59 -15.87 -4.44 11.60
CA SER A 59 -16.74 -4.36 12.76
C SER A 59 -18.11 -3.80 12.35
N PHE A 60 -19.05 -4.70 12.04
CA PHE A 60 -20.46 -4.33 11.85
C PHE A 60 -21.14 -3.97 13.19
N ALA A 61 -20.45 -4.16 14.31
CA ALA A 61 -20.92 -3.89 15.65
C ALA A 61 -19.88 -3.05 16.40
N GLU A 62 -20.19 -1.77 16.61
CA GLU A 62 -19.36 -0.80 17.33
C GLU A 62 -18.17 -0.27 16.52
N LYS A 63 -17.85 1.00 16.78
CA LYS A 63 -16.80 1.79 16.11
C LYS A 63 -15.59 0.91 15.80
N SER A 64 -15.28 0.73 14.51
CA SER A 64 -14.01 0.17 14.10
C SER A 64 -12.92 1.16 14.50
N ASP A 65 -12.29 0.96 15.65
CA ASP A 65 -11.14 1.77 16.09
C ASP A 65 -9.89 1.51 15.22
N LEU A 66 -9.94 0.50 14.34
CA LEU A 66 -8.87 0.12 13.43
C LEU A 66 -9.21 0.53 12.00
N SER A 67 -8.67 1.68 11.58
CA SER A 67 -8.85 2.24 10.24
C SER A 67 -7.59 2.95 9.77
N PHE A 68 -7.34 2.94 8.47
CA PHE A 68 -6.33 3.79 7.86
C PHE A 68 -6.87 4.55 6.65
N ILE A 69 -6.28 5.71 6.40
CA ILE A 69 -6.55 6.51 5.21
C ILE A 69 -5.56 6.08 4.13
N PHE A 70 -6.10 5.71 2.97
CA PHE A 70 -5.33 5.36 1.78
C PHE A 70 -5.47 6.47 0.74
N TYR A 71 -4.34 7.01 0.31
CA TYR A 71 -4.28 8.08 -0.68
C TYR A 71 -3.95 7.51 -2.05
N VAL A 72 -4.75 7.89 -3.04
CA VAL A 72 -4.48 7.61 -4.45
C VAL A 72 -4.09 8.92 -5.14
N HIS A 73 -2.83 9.02 -5.54
CA HIS A 73 -2.26 10.24 -6.11
C HIS A 73 -2.37 10.30 -7.63
N SER A 74 -2.43 11.49 -8.18
CA SER A 74 -2.29 11.72 -9.62
C SER A 74 -0.90 11.33 -10.11
N ILE A 75 -0.82 10.77 -11.32
CA ILE A 75 0.48 10.45 -11.95
C ILE A 75 1.34 11.70 -12.20
N ASN A 76 0.73 12.87 -12.26
CA ASN A 76 1.42 14.14 -12.47
C ASN A 76 1.83 14.82 -11.15
N SER A 77 1.54 14.22 -10.00
CA SER A 77 1.93 14.76 -8.70
C SER A 77 3.43 14.55 -8.46
N SER A 78 4.16 15.57 -8.00
CA SER A 78 5.55 15.39 -7.56
C SER A 78 5.68 14.40 -6.39
N SER A 79 4.58 14.17 -5.65
CA SER A 79 4.52 13.17 -4.59
C SER A 79 4.59 11.73 -5.09
N VAL A 80 4.50 11.47 -6.40
CA VAL A 80 4.64 10.11 -6.96
C VAL A 80 6.06 9.74 -7.37
N ASP A 81 6.98 10.71 -7.42
CA ASP A 81 8.36 10.41 -7.82
C ASP A 81 9.05 9.54 -6.76
N PHE A 82 9.81 8.54 -7.22
CA PHE A 82 10.50 7.58 -6.36
C PHE A 82 11.98 7.47 -6.76
N TYR A 83 12.88 7.59 -5.77
CA TYR A 83 14.32 7.73 -6.00
C TYR A 83 15.20 6.70 -5.27
N TYR A 84 14.62 5.86 -4.41
CA TYR A 84 15.37 4.97 -3.50
C TYR A 84 15.64 3.58 -4.08
N HIS A 85 15.85 3.46 -5.40
CA HIS A 85 16.00 2.15 -6.05
C HIS A 85 17.23 1.38 -5.51
N GLU A 86 18.38 2.04 -5.45
CA GLU A 86 19.64 1.41 -5.00
C GLU A 86 19.58 1.04 -3.51
N ASP A 87 19.06 1.94 -2.67
CA ASP A 87 18.96 1.74 -1.22
C ASP A 87 18.07 0.53 -0.87
N LEU A 88 17.00 0.31 -1.64
CA LEU A 88 16.09 -0.83 -1.44
C LEU A 88 16.51 -2.11 -2.20
N GLY A 89 17.65 -2.07 -2.91
CA GLY A 89 18.13 -3.18 -3.74
C GLY A 89 17.21 -3.53 -4.91
N LEU A 90 16.50 -2.54 -5.46
CA LEU A 90 15.63 -2.66 -6.62
C LEU A 90 16.41 -2.43 -7.92
N ASP A 91 15.89 -2.95 -9.03
CA ASP A 91 16.48 -2.71 -10.36
C ASP A 91 16.38 -1.23 -10.74
N THR A 92 17.53 -0.58 -10.89
CA THR A 92 17.65 0.86 -11.22
C THR A 92 17.20 1.19 -12.64
N ASN A 93 17.00 0.19 -13.50
CA ASN A 93 16.42 0.39 -14.83
C ASN A 93 14.88 0.46 -14.79
N LEU A 94 14.25 0.07 -13.68
CA LEU A 94 12.82 0.20 -13.51
C LEU A 94 12.47 1.64 -13.13
N LEU A 95 11.52 2.23 -13.84
CA LEU A 95 10.94 3.51 -13.46
C LEU A 95 9.73 3.26 -12.55
N LEU A 96 9.96 3.19 -11.25
CA LEU A 96 8.90 3.04 -10.26
C LEU A 96 8.35 4.40 -9.82
N CYS A 97 7.11 4.41 -9.34
CA CYS A 97 6.46 5.55 -8.70
C CYS A 97 5.69 5.11 -7.44
N GLN A 98 5.56 6.03 -6.47
CA GLN A 98 4.88 5.81 -5.18
C GLN A 98 3.45 6.36 -5.22
N VAL A 99 2.44 5.48 -5.24
CA VAL A 99 1.10 5.84 -5.74
C VAL A 99 -0.04 5.65 -4.74
N GLY A 100 0.15 4.75 -3.77
CA GLY A 100 -0.84 4.38 -2.77
C GLY A 100 -0.29 4.63 -1.38
N HIS A 101 -0.50 5.82 -0.81
CA HIS A 101 0.13 6.22 0.46
C HIS A 101 -0.77 5.92 1.66
N ILE A 102 -0.14 5.50 2.75
CA ILE A 102 -0.71 5.31 4.09
C ILE A 102 0.12 6.18 5.04
N GLU A 103 -0.54 7.07 5.79
CA GLU A 103 0.17 8.03 6.66
C GLU A 103 0.81 7.39 7.89
N ASP A 104 0.11 6.42 8.49
CA ASP A 104 0.59 5.74 9.69
C ASP A 104 0.08 4.30 9.73
N ILE A 105 1.00 3.35 9.83
CA ILE A 105 0.69 1.92 9.93
C ILE A 105 0.52 1.44 11.38
N TYR A 106 0.86 2.26 12.37
CA TYR A 106 0.84 1.85 13.77
C TYR A 106 -0.57 1.51 14.27
N GLY A 107 -0.73 0.33 14.83
CA GLY A 107 -1.99 -0.17 15.41
C GLY A 107 -2.94 -0.82 14.40
N VAL A 108 -2.66 -0.71 13.09
CA VAL A 108 -3.51 -1.24 12.01
C VAL A 108 -2.78 -2.28 11.15
N GLN A 109 -1.68 -2.85 11.65
CA GLN A 109 -0.78 -3.73 10.89
C GLN A 109 -1.47 -4.98 10.34
N GLU A 110 -2.45 -5.56 11.05
CA GLU A 110 -3.20 -6.74 10.58
C GLU A 110 -4.13 -6.42 9.41
N LEU A 111 -4.80 -5.25 9.49
CA LEU A 111 -5.67 -4.76 8.43
C LEU A 111 -4.86 -4.43 7.17
N ILE A 112 -3.71 -3.77 7.35
CA ILE A 112 -2.77 -3.49 6.25
C ILE A 112 -2.23 -4.78 5.66
N PHE A 113 -1.82 -5.76 6.48
CA PHE A 113 -1.35 -7.05 5.99
C PHE A 113 -2.37 -7.72 5.08
N SER A 114 -3.63 -7.79 5.52
CA SER A 114 -4.71 -8.41 4.76
C SER A 114 -5.00 -7.67 3.46
N PHE A 115 -5.02 -6.33 3.51
CA PHE A 115 -5.21 -5.48 2.34
C PHE A 115 -4.06 -5.63 1.32
N ILE A 116 -2.81 -5.50 1.77
CA ILE A 116 -1.62 -5.55 0.90
C ILE A 116 -1.42 -6.95 0.31
N TYR A 117 -1.72 -8.01 1.06
CA TYR A 117 -1.70 -9.38 0.53
C TYR A 117 -2.63 -9.53 -0.68
N GLU A 118 -3.87 -9.06 -0.56
CA GLU A 118 -4.84 -9.14 -1.65
C GLU A 118 -4.52 -8.18 -2.80
N TYR A 119 -3.97 -7.00 -2.50
CA TYR A 119 -3.51 -6.05 -3.52
C TYR A 119 -2.38 -6.64 -4.37
N LEU A 120 -1.31 -7.15 -3.74
CA LEU A 120 -0.16 -7.71 -4.46
C LEU A 120 -0.51 -9.03 -5.16
N ARG A 121 -1.52 -9.77 -4.70
CA ARG A 121 -2.08 -10.91 -5.45
C ARG A 121 -2.66 -10.48 -6.81
N LEU A 122 -3.26 -9.29 -6.89
CA LEU A 122 -3.79 -8.72 -8.13
C LEU A 122 -2.68 -8.06 -8.97
N ASN A 123 -1.68 -7.48 -8.31
CA ASN A 123 -0.57 -6.77 -8.92
C ASN A 123 0.79 -7.35 -8.47
N PRO A 124 1.19 -8.54 -8.97
CA PRO A 124 2.38 -9.24 -8.49
C PRO A 124 3.71 -8.58 -8.86
N ASP A 125 3.70 -7.64 -9.82
CA ASP A 125 4.89 -6.87 -10.21
C ASP A 125 5.10 -5.62 -9.33
N ASP A 126 4.14 -5.29 -8.45
CA ASP A 126 4.21 -4.12 -7.57
C ASP A 126 4.90 -4.48 -6.26
N TYR A 127 5.27 -3.46 -5.49
CA TYR A 127 5.86 -3.61 -4.17
C TYR A 127 5.10 -2.82 -3.12
N PHE A 128 5.12 -3.30 -1.88
CA PHE A 128 4.74 -2.53 -0.71
C PHE A 128 6.00 -2.11 0.05
N TRP A 129 6.11 -0.83 0.40
CA TRP A 129 7.26 -0.29 1.10
C TRP A 129 6.79 0.45 2.35
N VAL A 130 7.30 0.05 3.51
CA VAL A 130 7.20 0.87 4.72
C VAL A 130 8.35 1.86 4.67
N ALA A 131 8.03 3.15 4.61
CA ALA A 131 9.03 4.19 4.47
C ALA A 131 10.05 4.13 5.62
N ASP A 132 11.28 4.54 5.32
CA ASP A 132 12.43 4.50 6.22
C ASP A 132 13.01 3.10 6.54
N TYR A 133 12.50 2.04 5.89
CA TYR A 133 13.13 0.72 5.90
C TYR A 133 13.87 0.42 4.60
N ASP A 134 14.99 -0.30 4.70
CA ASP A 134 15.89 -0.61 3.58
C ASP A 134 15.44 -1.82 2.73
N TRP A 135 14.16 -2.17 2.78
CA TRP A 135 13.59 -3.29 2.04
C TRP A 135 12.15 -3.03 1.61
N VAL A 136 11.67 -3.81 0.65
CA VAL A 136 10.27 -3.82 0.21
C VAL A 136 9.68 -5.21 0.36
N TYR A 137 8.36 -5.30 0.33
CA TYR A 137 7.62 -6.56 0.29
C TYR A 137 7.11 -6.78 -1.14
N SER A 138 7.58 -7.84 -1.78
CA SER A 138 7.03 -8.36 -3.03
C SER A 138 5.82 -9.25 -2.78
N TRP A 139 5.14 -9.67 -3.86
CA TRP A 139 4.10 -10.69 -3.77
C TRP A 139 4.62 -11.99 -3.15
N GLU A 140 5.79 -12.46 -3.58
CA GLU A 140 6.42 -13.67 -3.05
C GLU A 140 6.70 -13.57 -1.55
N ASP A 141 7.10 -12.38 -1.07
CA ASP A 141 7.36 -12.15 0.35
C ASP A 141 6.06 -12.18 1.17
N MET A 142 4.99 -11.57 0.66
CA MET A 142 3.67 -11.65 1.29
C MET A 142 3.12 -13.08 1.32
N GLN A 143 3.39 -13.89 0.29
CA GLN A 143 3.05 -15.32 0.29
C GLN A 143 3.78 -16.09 1.39
N LYS A 144 5.09 -15.87 1.55
CA LYS A 144 5.88 -16.48 2.64
C LYS A 144 5.34 -16.07 3.99
N LEU A 145 5.12 -14.78 4.24
CA LEU A 145 4.55 -14.28 5.48
C LEU A 145 3.18 -14.90 5.79
N LYS A 146 2.30 -15.04 4.77
CA LYS A 146 0.97 -15.64 4.94
C LYS A 146 1.02 -17.13 5.30
N SER A 147 2.09 -17.84 4.93
CA SER A 147 2.29 -19.25 5.26
C SER A 147 2.73 -19.50 6.71
N LEU A 148 3.20 -18.45 7.39
CA LEU A 148 3.63 -18.48 8.79
C LEU A 148 2.48 -18.01 9.70
N PRO A 149 2.54 -18.30 11.02
CA PRO A 149 1.66 -17.64 11.98
C PRO A 149 1.79 -16.12 11.88
N TYR A 150 0.67 -15.41 12.03
CA TYR A 150 0.66 -13.95 11.96
C TYR A 150 1.61 -13.33 13.01
N ASP A 151 2.49 -12.43 12.54
CA ASP A 151 3.38 -11.62 13.37
C ASP A 151 2.89 -10.16 13.35
N PRO A 152 2.52 -9.56 14.50
CA PRO A 152 2.11 -8.15 14.54
C PRO A 152 3.24 -7.18 14.14
N ASN A 153 4.50 -7.62 14.15
CA ASN A 153 5.66 -6.84 13.74
C ASN A 153 6.15 -7.18 12.33
N TRP A 154 5.38 -7.94 11.53
CA TRP A 154 5.79 -8.38 10.19
C TRP A 154 6.34 -7.24 9.33
N CYS A 155 5.76 -6.05 9.43
CA CYS A 155 6.08 -4.88 8.63
C CYS A 155 7.39 -4.18 9.04
N TYR A 156 7.99 -4.60 10.17
CA TYR A 156 9.24 -4.07 10.72
C TYR A 156 10.42 -5.03 10.58
N ASN A 157 10.22 -6.15 9.89
CA ASN A 157 11.23 -7.19 9.68
C ASN A 157 11.56 -7.33 8.19
N ASP A 158 12.85 -7.43 7.86
CA ASP A 158 13.27 -7.69 6.48
C ASP A 158 12.76 -9.08 6.02
N PRO A 159 11.90 -9.15 4.98
CA PRO A 159 11.34 -10.42 4.51
C PRO A 159 12.40 -11.40 4.00
N LYS A 160 13.61 -10.93 3.64
CA LYS A 160 14.72 -11.78 3.21
C LYS A 160 15.36 -12.55 4.36
N LEU A 161 15.19 -12.08 5.60
CA LEU A 161 15.75 -12.72 6.80
C LEU A 161 14.77 -13.72 7.45
N ILE A 162 13.57 -13.87 6.90
CA ILE A 162 12.56 -14.80 7.40
C ILE A 162 12.85 -16.19 6.86
N GLU A 163 13.38 -17.07 7.71
CA GLU A 163 13.62 -18.47 7.37
C GLU A 163 12.33 -19.29 7.45
N LEU A 164 12.03 -20.06 6.40
CA LEU A 164 10.99 -21.09 6.43
C LEU A 164 11.54 -22.27 7.25
N THR A 165 10.96 -22.54 8.42
CA THR A 165 11.31 -23.69 9.26
C THR A 165 10.63 -24.98 8.81
#